data_AF-A0A485CPE7-F1
#
_entry.id   AF-A0A485CPE7-F1
#
_cell.length_a   1.000
_cell.length_b   1.000
_cell.length_c   1.000
_cell.angle_alpha   90.00
_cell.angle_beta   90.00
_cell.angle_gamma   90.00
#
_symmetry.space_group_name_H-M   'P 1'
#
loop_
_entity.id
_entity.type
_entity.pdbx_description
1 polymer ?
#
loop_
_entity_poly.entity_id
_entity_poly.type
_entity_poly.pdbx_seq_one_letter_code
_entity_poly.pdbx_strand_id
1 'polypeptide(L)' 'MGDIMRPVPFEALLTRIFDEYQNHRSIFGIPEQQFYSPASPNRLTVFGESCATPRWTLPPDRIPSWRKILSPAG' A
#
# COMPACT_ATOMS: atom_id res chain seq x y z
N MET A 1 -22.49 3.89 -18.04
CA MET A 1 -22.14 4.78 -16.91
C MET A 1 -20.63 4.82 -16.84
N GLY A 2 -20.00 5.84 -17.44
CA GLY A 2 -18.55 6.01 -17.37
C GLY A 2 -18.22 6.68 -16.05
N ASP A 3 -17.66 5.91 -15.11
CA ASP A 3 -17.13 6.49 -13.88
C ASP A 3 -15.89 7.32 -14.28
N ILE A 4 -16.06 8.63 -14.34
CA ILE A 4 -14.98 9.55 -14.70
C ILE A 4 -14.08 9.63 -13.48
N MET A 5 -12.89 9.03 -13.56
CA MET A 5 -11.85 9.22 -12.54
C MET A 5 -11.46 10.70 -12.50
N ARG A 6 -11.98 11.41 -11.49
CA ARG A 6 -11.60 12.81 -11.23
C ARG A 6 -10.37 12.83 -10.34
N PRO A 7 -9.39 13.71 -10.62
CA PRO A 7 -8.25 13.88 -9.73
C PRO A 7 -8.76 14.31 -8.34
N VAL A 8 -8.33 13.59 -7.33
CA VAL A 8 -8.60 13.94 -5.93
C VAL A 8 -7.46 14.88 -5.48
N PRO A 9 -7.77 16.04 -4.88
CA PRO A 9 -6.76 16.90 -4.29
C PRO A 9 -5.90 16.14 -3.28
N PHE A 10 -4.61 16.44 -3.22
CA PHE A 10 -3.69 15.75 -2.32
C PHE A 10 -4.11 15.87 -0.85
N GLU A 11 -4.58 17.05 -0.43
CA GLU A 11 -5.10 17.25 0.93
C GLU A 11 -6.30 16.35 1.23
N ALA A 12 -7.23 16.22 0.28
CA ALA A 12 -8.38 15.33 0.42
C ALA A 12 -7.97 13.85 0.50
N LEU A 13 -6.87 13.46 -0.17
CA LEU A 13 -6.29 12.12 -0.02
C LEU A 13 -5.74 11.93 1.39
N LEU A 14 -4.99 12.89 1.93
CA LEU A 14 -4.46 12.81 3.30
C LEU A 14 -5.58 12.67 4.33
N THR A 15 -6.59 13.54 4.25
CA THR A 15 -7.75 13.48 5.15
C THR A 15 -8.41 12.11 5.09
N ARG A 16 -8.66 11.58 3.88
CA ARG A 16 -9.24 10.26 3.69
C ARG A 16 -8.39 9.14 4.30
N ILE A 17 -7.06 9.19 4.11
CA ILE A 17 -6.13 8.21 4.67
C ILE A 17 -6.20 8.20 6.20
N PHE A 18 -6.15 9.38 6.83
CA PHE A 18 -6.20 9.48 8.29
C PHE A 18 -7.55 9.08 8.87
N ASP A 19 -8.65 9.49 8.23
CA ASP A 19 -10.00 9.14 8.68
C ASP A 19 -10.25 7.64 8.57
N GLU A 20 -9.82 7.01 7.46
CA GLU A 20 -9.99 5.59 7.25
C GLU A 20 -9.16 4.78 8.26
N TYR A 21 -7.91 5.19 8.49
CA TYR A 21 -7.04 4.49 9.42
C TYR A 21 -7.53 4.60 10.87
N GLN A 22 -8.04 5.76 11.29
CA GLN A 22 -8.58 5.94 12.64
C GLN A 22 -9.83 5.08 12.88
N ASN A 23 -10.75 5.03 11.90
CA ASN A 23 -12.03 4.36 12.07
C ASN A 23 -11.97 2.84 11.83
N HIS A 24 -11.18 2.40 10.85
CA HIS A 24 -11.20 1.02 10.36
C HIS A 24 -9.87 0.30 10.47
N ARG A 25 -8.79 0.98 10.90
CA ARG A 25 -7.42 0.46 10.84
C ARG A 25 -7.06 -0.02 9.43
N SER A 26 -7.51 0.73 8.42
CA SER A 26 -7.21 0.45 7.03
C SER A 26 -6.83 1.72 6.27
N ILE A 27 -6.06 1.56 5.20
CA ILE A 27 -5.73 2.63 4.25
C ILE A 27 -6.08 2.13 2.85
N PHE A 28 -6.93 2.84 2.12
CA PHE A 28 -7.42 2.45 0.80
C PHE A 28 -8.05 1.04 0.76
N GLY A 29 -8.75 0.65 1.82
CA GLY A 29 -9.36 -0.67 2.00
C GLY A 29 -8.38 -1.78 2.35
N ILE A 30 -7.10 -1.46 2.56
CA ILE A 30 -6.07 -2.42 2.98
C ILE A 30 -6.03 -2.40 4.50
N PRO A 31 -6.37 -3.49 5.19
CA PRO A 31 -6.32 -3.56 6.63
C PRO A 31 -4.86 -3.57 7.13
N GLU A 32 -4.64 -2.98 8.31
CA GLU A 32 -3.31 -2.77 8.92
C GLU A 32 -2.46 -4.04 9.01
N GLN A 33 -3.08 -5.21 9.21
CA GLN A 33 -2.37 -6.49 9.30
C GLN A 33 -1.65 -6.86 8.00
N GLN A 34 -2.06 -6.27 6.87
CA GLN A 34 -1.44 -6.44 5.55
C GLN A 34 -0.41 -5.34 5.23
N PHE A 35 -0.21 -4.37 6.13
CA PHE A 35 0.81 -3.36 5.95
C PHE A 35 2.18 -4.00 5.96
N TYR A 36 3.04 -3.48 5.10
CA TYR A 36 4.42 -3.91 5.05
C TYR A 36 5.11 -3.54 6.36
N SER A 37 5.52 -4.56 7.11
CA SER A 37 6.41 -4.42 8.26
C SER A 37 7.70 -5.17 7.93
N PRO A 38 8.87 -4.50 7.95
CA PRO A 38 10.13 -5.16 7.66
C PRO A 38 10.43 -6.21 8.74
N ALA A 39 10.36 -7.50 8.38
CA ALA A 39 10.69 -8.59 9.29
C ALA A 39 12.21 -8.72 9.54
N SER A 40 13.02 -8.19 8.62
CA SER A 40 14.47 -8.09 8.76
C SER A 40 14.93 -6.70 8.30
N PRO A 41 15.94 -6.12 8.94
CA PRO A 41 16.46 -4.80 8.61
C PRO A 41 17.37 -4.86 7.38
N ASN A 42 16.91 -5.50 6.30
CA ASN A 42 17.66 -5.53 5.04
C ASN A 42 17.64 -4.12 4.44
N ARG A 43 18.57 -3.30 4.90
CA ARG A 43 18.76 -1.91 4.53
C ARG A 43 19.49 -1.86 3.20
N LEU A 44 18.84 -1.26 2.22
CA LEU A 44 19.46 -0.92 0.94
C LEU A 44 19.96 0.53 1.05
N THR A 45 21.09 0.84 0.44
CA THR A 45 21.54 2.23 0.32
C THR A 45 21.12 2.76 -1.06
N VAL A 46 20.27 3.79 -1.10
CA VAL A 46 19.83 4.46 -2.33
C VAL A 46 20.35 5.88 -2.30
N PHE A 47 21.19 6.26 -3.27
CA PHE A 47 21.86 7.57 -3.31
C PHE A 47 22.62 7.96 -2.02
N GLY A 48 23.16 6.97 -1.30
CA GLY A 48 23.86 7.19 -0.02
C GLY A 48 22.94 7.20 1.21
N GLU A 49 21.62 7.15 1.02
CA GLU A 49 20.65 7.11 2.11
C GLU A 49 20.23 5.68 2.43
N SER A 50 20.12 5.35 3.72
CA SER A 50 19.65 4.05 4.16
C SER A 50 18.14 3.95 3.99
N CYS A 51 17.68 3.12 3.06
CA CYS A 51 16.29 2.88 2.77
C CYS A 51 15.91 1.43 3.11
N ALA A 52 14.72 1.25 3.69
CA ALA A 52 14.07 -0.03 3.73
C ALA A 52 13.24 -0.17 2.45
N THR A 53 13.56 -1.15 1.60
CA THR A 53 12.75 -1.42 0.43
C THR A 53 11.71 -2.48 0.78
N PRO A 54 10.42 -2.27 0.48
CA PRO A 54 9.46 -3.37 0.49
C PRO A 54 9.90 -4.37 -0.58
N ARG A 55 10.70 -5.35 -0.19
CA ARG A 55 11.00 -6.49 -1.04
C ARG A 55 9.68 -7.24 -1.21
N TRP A 56 9.15 -7.19 -2.43
CA TRP A 56 7.94 -7.89 -2.84
C TRP A 56 8.00 -9.42 -2.67
N THR A 57 9.13 -9.96 -2.22
CA THR A 57 9.23 -11.32 -1.68
C THR A 57 8.49 -11.39 -0.34
N LEU A 58 7.18 -11.19 -0.35
CA LEU A 58 6.31 -11.57 0.74
C LEU A 58 6.31 -13.10 0.81
N PRO A 59 6.36 -13.71 2.01
CA PRO A 59 6.07 -15.13 2.15
C PRO A 59 4.70 -15.41 1.50
N PRO A 60 4.48 -16.60 0.91
CA PRO A 60 3.27 -16.92 0.15
C PRO A 60 1.97 -16.63 0.93
N ASP A 61 2.05 -16.65 2.26
CA ASP A 61 0.96 -16.42 3.21
C ASP A 61 0.57 -14.94 3.37
N ARG A 62 1.36 -13.99 2.84
CA ARG A 62 1.15 -12.53 2.96
C ARG A 62 1.01 -11.81 1.63
N ILE A 63 0.60 -12.52 0.58
CA ILE A 63 0.32 -11.92 -0.72
C ILE A 63 -0.83 -10.90 -0.59
N PRO A 64 -0.61 -9.61 -0.90
CA PRO A 64 -1.66 -8.60 -0.81
C PRO A 64 -2.71 -8.80 -1.88
N SER A 65 -3.97 -8.50 -1.52
CA SER A 65 -5.13 -8.63 -2.42
C SER A 65 -4.98 -7.86 -3.73
N TRP A 66 -4.15 -6.81 -3.79
CA TRP A 66 -3.94 -5.99 -5.00
C TRP A 66 -3.30 -6.74 -6.17
N ARG A 67 -2.69 -7.93 -5.99
CA ARG A 67 -2.36 -8.81 -7.13
C ARG A 67 -3.58 -9.22 -7.95
N LYS A 68 -4.79 -9.22 -7.37
CA LYS A 68 -6.05 -9.40 -8.11
C LYS A 68 -6.39 -8.19 -9.00
N ILE A 69 -5.88 -7.01 -8.66
CA ILE A 69 -6.15 -5.75 -9.39
C ILE A 69 -5.23 -5.60 -10.61
N LEU A 70 -4.00 -6.14 -10.54
CA LEU A 70 -3.00 -6.03 -11.62
C LEU A 70 -2.91 -7.26 -12.53
N SER A 71 -3.77 -8.27 -12.35
CA SER A 71 -3.83 -9.40 -13.27
C SER A 71 -4.74 -9.02 -14.44
N PRO A 72 -4.25 -9.01 -15.70
CA PRO A 72 -5.15 -8.94 -16.84
C PRO A 72 -6.07 -10.15 -16.77
N ALA A 73 -7.38 -9.95 -16.86
CA ALA A 73 -8.29 -11.03 -17.20
C ALA A 73 -7.82 -11.60 -18.55
N GLY A 74 -7.68 -12.92 -18.60
CA GLY A 74 -7.30 -13.65 -19.82
C GLY A 74 -8.33 -13.50 -20.93
#